data_AF-A0A936DKC4-F1
#
_entry.id   AF-A0A936DKC4-F1
#
_cell.length_a   1.000
_cell.length_b   1.000
_cell.length_c   1.000
_cell.angle_alpha   90.00
_cell.angle_beta   90.00
_cell.angle_gamma   90.00
#
_symmetry.space_group_name_H-M   'P 1'
#
loop_
_entity.id
_entity.type
_entity.pdbx_description
1 polymer ?
#
loop_
_entity_poly.entity_id
_entity_poly.type
_entity_poly.pdbx_seq_one_letter_code
_entity_poly.pdbx_strand_id
1 'polypeptide(L)'
;MPAKNSLKWAWASDQYPQTVRDASSRLRGLTDLTGFEVFQSALIECDESMAWEIAALACKYMQALGVYRIPHGHIHSYVLITEVRDVA
;
A
#
# COMPACT_ATOMS: atom_id res chain seq x y z
N MET A 1 3.54 -3.10 15.39
CA MET A 1 3.97 -4.02 14.31
C MET A 1 2.87 -5.04 14.08
N PRO A 2 2.53 -5.37 12.82
CA PRO A 2 1.68 -6.53 12.58
C PRO A 2 2.35 -7.74 13.21
N ALA A 3 1.58 -8.62 13.85
CA ALA A 3 2.11 -9.73 14.65
C ALA A 3 3.02 -10.72 13.86
N LYS A 4 3.10 -10.56 12.53
CA LYS A 4 3.87 -11.41 11.61
C LYS A 4 4.99 -10.66 10.86
N ASN A 5 5.35 -9.43 11.23
CA ASN A 5 6.36 -8.59 10.54
C ASN A 5 6.20 -8.57 9.01
N SER A 6 4.95 -8.63 8.55
CA SER A 6 4.63 -8.70 7.14
C SER A 6 3.36 -7.93 6.82
N LEU A 7 3.36 -7.32 5.64
CA LEU A 7 2.21 -6.67 5.04
C LEU A 7 1.76 -7.46 3.80
N LYS A 8 0.50 -7.28 3.44
CA LYS A 8 -0.07 -7.83 2.22
C LYS A 8 -0.54 -6.68 1.35
N TRP A 9 -0.23 -6.74 0.06
CA TRP A 9 -0.74 -5.75 -0.87
C TRP A 9 -2.26 -5.84 -1.01
N ALA A 10 -2.90 -4.70 -1.25
CA ALA A 10 -4.33 -4.66 -1.51
C ALA A 10 -4.72 -5.48 -2.75
N TRP A 11 -3.92 -5.44 -3.82
CA TRP A 11 -4.15 -6.24 -5.03
C TRP A 11 -4.08 -7.76 -4.80
N ALA A 12 -3.40 -8.20 -3.73
CA ALA A 12 -3.21 -9.61 -3.37
C ALA A 12 -4.14 -10.10 -2.25
N SER A 13 -5.09 -9.26 -1.80
CA SER A 13 -5.97 -9.55 -0.68
C SER A 13 -7.42 -9.63 -1.13
N ASP A 14 -8.01 -10.82 -1.01
CA ASP A 14 -9.41 -11.08 -1.35
C ASP A 14 -10.42 -10.42 -0.41
N GLN A 15 -9.93 -9.78 0.66
CA GLN A 15 -10.76 -8.98 1.57
C GLN A 15 -11.14 -7.63 0.96
N TYR A 16 -10.43 -7.15 -0.06
CA TYR A 16 -10.73 -5.88 -0.71
C TYR A 16 -11.61 -6.05 -1.95
N PRO A 17 -12.50 -5.08 -2.24
CA PRO A 17 -13.28 -5.07 -3.47
C PRO A 17 -12.39 -5.11 -4.73
N GLN A 18 -12.92 -5.69 -5.81
CA GLN A 18 -12.20 -5.79 -7.09
C GLN A 18 -11.64 -4.44 -7.56
N THR A 19 -12.41 -3.36 -7.42
CA THR A 19 -11.99 -1.99 -7.79
C THR A 19 -10.73 -1.53 -7.06
N VAL A 20 -10.59 -1.87 -5.78
CA VAL A 20 -9.40 -1.56 -4.96
C VAL A 20 -8.22 -2.42 -5.40
N ARG A 21 -8.46 -3.70 -5.69
CA ARG A 21 -7.42 -4.62 -6.19
C ARG A 21 -6.89 -4.16 -7.54
N ASP A 22 -7.77 -3.79 -8.46
CA ASP A 22 -7.40 -3.30 -9.79
C ASP A 22 -6.63 -1.99 -9.69
N ALA A 23 -7.10 -1.03 -8.89
CA ALA A 23 -6.41 0.25 -8.71
C ALA A 23 -5.00 0.07 -8.12
N SER A 24 -4.86 -0.79 -7.11
CA SER A 24 -3.57 -1.06 -6.47
C SER A 24 -2.65 -1.97 -7.28
N SER A 25 -3.16 -2.75 -8.25
CA SER A 25 -2.34 -3.61 -9.10
C SER A 25 -1.34 -2.83 -9.96
N ARG A 26 -1.63 -1.55 -10.22
CA ARG A 26 -0.69 -0.61 -10.87
C ARG A 26 0.64 -0.50 -10.15
N LEU A 27 0.67 -0.68 -8.82
CA LEU A 27 1.89 -0.64 -8.02
C LEU A 27 2.90 -1.71 -8.41
N ARG A 28 2.47 -2.80 -9.07
CA ARG A 28 3.38 -3.82 -9.61
C ARG A 28 4.37 -3.23 -10.62
N GLY A 29 4.01 -2.15 -11.31
CA GLY A 29 4.92 -1.43 -12.22
C GLY A 29 6.12 -0.75 -11.53
N LEU A 30 6.12 -0.66 -10.19
CA LEU A 30 7.30 -0.21 -9.44
C LEU A 30 8.48 -1.19 -9.56
N THR A 31 8.24 -2.47 -9.86
CA THR A 31 9.34 -3.42 -10.13
C THR A 31 10.16 -2.96 -11.33
N ASP A 32 9.53 -2.51 -12.41
CA ASP A 32 10.24 -2.05 -13.61
C ASP A 32 11.09 -0.80 -13.34
N LEU A 33 10.66 0.04 -12.39
CA LEU A 33 11.37 1.27 -12.02
C LEU A 33 12.48 1.07 -10.99
N THR A 34 12.35 0.08 -10.12
CA THR A 34 13.24 -0.08 -8.94
C THR A 34 14.06 -1.35 -8.97
N GLY A 35 13.64 -2.35 -9.75
CA GLY A 35 14.17 -3.72 -9.70
C GLY A 35 13.75 -4.51 -8.46
N PHE A 36 12.87 -3.99 -7.60
CA PHE A 36 12.46 -4.70 -6.38
C PHE A 36 11.28 -5.64 -6.62
N GLU A 37 11.47 -6.92 -6.31
CA GLU A 37 10.47 -7.98 -6.43
C GLU A 37 9.33 -7.90 -5.40
N VAL A 38 9.49 -7.05 -4.37
CA VAL A 38 8.47 -6.82 -3.34
C VAL A 38 7.14 -6.36 -3.94
N PHE A 39 7.17 -5.64 -5.07
CA PHE A 39 5.95 -5.18 -5.74
C PHE A 39 5.26 -6.29 -6.56
N GLN A 40 5.93 -7.41 -6.84
CA GLN A 40 5.32 -8.60 -7.46
C GLN A 40 4.89 -9.66 -6.44
N SER A 41 5.47 -9.62 -5.25
CA SER A 41 5.21 -10.58 -4.18
C SER A 41 3.93 -10.22 -3.42
N ALA A 42 3.05 -11.18 -3.19
CA ALA A 42 1.78 -10.94 -2.48
C ALA A 42 1.97 -10.45 -1.03
N LEU A 43 3.03 -10.95 -0.38
CA LEU A 43 3.44 -10.58 0.96
C LEU A 43 4.76 -9.82 0.91
N ILE A 44 4.89 -8.88 1.83
CA ILE A 44 6.05 -8.05 2.06
C ILE A 44 6.53 -8.36 3.46
N GLU A 45 7.76 -8.82 3.63
CA GLU A 45 8.40 -8.87 4.94
C GLU A 45 9.02 -7.50 5.22
N CYS A 46 8.54 -6.80 6.24
CA CYS A 46 8.97 -5.44 6.55
C CYS A 46 8.69 -5.06 8.01
N ASP A 47 9.52 -4.18 8.54
CA ASP A 47 9.24 -3.45 9.78
C ASP A 47 8.43 -2.17 9.52
N GLU A 48 8.28 -1.31 10.54
CA GLU A 48 7.54 -0.04 10.39
C GLU A 48 8.18 0.93 9.43
N SER A 49 9.50 1.05 9.49
CA SER A 49 10.24 2.03 8.72
C SER A 49 10.07 1.71 7.25
N MET A 50 10.33 0.45 6.89
CA MET A 50 10.17 -0.03 5.53
C MET A 50 8.71 0.04 5.06
N ALA A 51 7.73 -0.24 5.93
CA ALA A 51 6.32 -0.07 5.57
C ALA A 51 5.97 1.38 5.19
N TRP A 52 6.48 2.36 5.94
CA TRP A 52 6.30 3.78 5.61
C TRP A 52 7.03 4.18 4.32
N GLU A 53 8.25 3.69 4.10
CA GLU A 53 9.02 3.95 2.89
C GLU A 53 8.33 3.39 1.65
N ILE A 54 7.84 2.16 1.72
CA ILE A 54 7.08 1.52 0.63
C ILE A 54 5.80 2.30 0.35
N ALA A 55 5.07 2.72 1.39
CA ALA A 55 3.85 3.51 1.22
C ALA A 55 4.14 4.89 0.59
N ALA A 56 5.24 5.55 0.98
CA ALA A 56 5.68 6.81 0.37
C ALA A 56 6.08 6.64 -1.10
N LEU A 57 6.76 5.54 -1.45
CA LEU A 57 7.08 5.22 -2.84
C LEU A 57 5.82 4.97 -3.67
N ALA A 58 4.87 4.21 -3.13
CA ALA A 58 3.57 3.98 -3.74
C ALA A 58 2.81 5.30 -3.95
N CYS A 59 2.83 6.20 -2.96
CA CYS A 59 2.23 7.53 -3.05
C CYS A 59 2.81 8.34 -4.21
N LYS A 60 4.15 8.39 -4.31
CA LYS A 60 4.85 9.10 -5.38
C LYS A 60 4.53 8.51 -6.76
N TYR A 61 4.56 7.18 -6.89
CA TYR A 61 4.29 6.50 -8.15
C TYR A 61 2.84 6.68 -8.62
N MET A 62 1.89 6.62 -7.70
CA MET A 62 0.47 6.77 -7.99
C MET A 62 0.02 8.23 -8.09
N GLN A 63 0.93 9.19 -7.89
CA GLN A 63 0.63 10.63 -7.84
C GLN A 63 -0.49 10.95 -6.82
N ALA A 64 -0.49 10.24 -5.70
CA ALA A 64 -1.45 10.45 -4.63
C ALA A 64 -1.06 11.68 -3.78
N LEU A 65 -2.04 12.22 -3.03
CA LEU A 65 -1.88 13.42 -2.20
C LEU A 65 -1.09 13.15 -0.91
N GLY A 66 -1.07 11.90 -0.45
CA GLY A 66 -0.36 11.52 0.76
C GLY A 66 -0.61 10.07 1.16
N VAL A 67 0.03 9.68 2.26
CA VAL A 67 -0.13 8.38 2.90
C VAL A 67 -0.82 8.57 4.24
N TYR A 68 -1.77 7.69 4.56
CA TYR A 68 -2.40 7.62 5.87
C TYR A 68 -2.28 6.20 6.42
N ARG A 69 -1.96 6.08 7.71
CA ARG A 69 -2.03 4.81 8.44
C ARG A 69 -3.31 4.76 9.25
N ILE A 70 -4.15 3.76 9.00
CA ILE A 70 -5.43 3.60 9.70
C ILE A 70 -5.16 3.29 11.18
N PRO A 71 -5.65 4.11 12.13
CA PRO A 71 -5.47 3.88 13.55
C PRO A 71 -6.53 2.91 14.08
N HIS A 72 -6.40 1.61 13.80
CA HIS A 72 -7.36 0.61 14.27
C HIS A 72 -6.71 -0.63 14.87
N GLY A 73 -6.67 -0.72 16.20
CA GLY A 73 -6.21 -1.91 16.93
C GLY A 73 -4.84 -2.41 16.46
N HIS A 74 -4.78 -3.69 16.07
CA HIS A 74 -3.58 -4.34 15.53
C HIS A 74 -3.49 -4.29 13.99
N ILE A 75 -4.37 -3.53 13.32
CA ILE A 75 -4.39 -3.42 11.87
C ILE A 75 -3.32 -2.42 11.44
N HIS A 76 -2.31 -2.91 10.73
CA HIS A 76 -1.26 -2.11 10.11
C HIS A 76 -1.58 -1.90 8.63
N SER A 77 -2.57 -1.06 8.34
CA SER A 77 -2.96 -0.70 6.97
C SER A 77 -2.47 0.69 6.61
N TYR A 78 -1.76 0.76 5.49
CA TYR A 78 -1.25 1.99 4.89
C TYR A 78 -2.05 2.24 3.61
N VAL A 79 -2.70 3.39 3.52
CA VAL A 79 -3.56 3.75 2.39
C VAL A 79 -3.09 5.05 1.77
N LEU A 80 -3.41 5.23 0.49
CA LEU A 80 -3.13 6.45 -0.25
C LEU A 80 -4.35 7.36 -0.21
N ILE A 81 -4.13 8.64 0.08
CA ILE A 81 -5.14 9.67 -0.06
C ILE A 81 -5.10 10.10 -1.53
N THR A 82 -6.09 9.69 -2.32
CA THR A 82 -6.15 10.01 -3.75
C THR A 82 -6.92 11.29 -4.05
N GLU A 83 -7.84 11.66 -3.14
CA GLU A 83 -8.67 12.86 -3.28
C GLU A 83 -9.11 13.36 -1.90
N VAL A 84 -9.37 14.67 -1.81
CA VAL A 84 -10.03 15.31 -0.67
C VAL A 84 -11.22 16.06 -1.25
N ARG A 85 -12.42 15.84 -0.70
CA ARG A 85 -13.65 16.48 -1.16
C ARG A 85 -14.27 17.27 -0.03
N ASP A 86 -14.58 18.54 -0.29
CA ASP A 86 -15.46 19.30 0.58
C ASP A 86 -16.88 18.79 0.40
N VAL A 87 -17.47 18.33 1.49
CA VAL A 87 -18.87 17.92 1.53
C VAL A 87 -19.65 19.10 2.09
N ALA A 88 -19.97 20.04 1.20
CA ALA A 88 -20.87 21.16 1.48
C ALA A 88 -22.33 20.78 1.17
#